data_AF-A0A7Z9H681-F1
#
_entry.id   AF-A0A7Z9H681-F1
#
_cell.length_a   1.000
_cell.length_b   1.000
_cell.length_c   1.000
_cell.angle_alpha   90.00
_cell.angle_beta   90.00
_cell.angle_gamma   90.00
#
_symmetry.space_group_name_H-M   'P 1'
#
loop_
_entity.id
_entity.type
_entity.pdbx_description
1 polymer ?
#
loop_
_entity_poly.entity_id
_entity_poly.type
_entity_poly.pdbx_seq_one_letter_code
_entity_poly.pdbx_strand_id
1 'polypeptide(L)'
;DYTVPFVCGCRNLGEALRRVSEGASMIRTKGEAGTGDVTEAVRHLRLIAREIKQLTVLPHEELMTCAKEMGAPYSLVEMVASKGRLPVPNFAAGGIATPADAALVMRLGAEAVFVGSGIFKSEDPFGTARAIVRATAHFRDPGELVESSRGIGSAMSGQQVSSLEESERLQNRGW
;
A
#
# COMPACT_ATOMS: atom_id res chain seq x y z
N ASP A 1 10.97 -23.45 9.37
CA ASP A 1 11.70 -22.18 9.15
C ASP A 1 11.99 -21.98 7.68
N TYR A 2 11.69 -20.78 7.18
CA TYR A 2 12.02 -20.36 5.82
C TYR A 2 13.18 -19.37 5.87
N THR A 3 14.09 -19.43 4.90
CA THR A 3 15.19 -18.46 4.73
C THR A 3 14.87 -17.36 3.73
N VAL A 4 13.87 -17.59 2.87
CA VAL A 4 13.42 -16.64 1.85
C VAL A 4 12.48 -15.61 2.49
N PRO A 5 12.65 -14.29 2.26
CA PRO A 5 11.79 -13.27 2.83
C PRO A 5 10.39 -13.30 2.22
N PHE A 6 9.38 -13.05 3.05
CA PHE A 6 7.97 -12.99 2.64
C PHE A 6 7.45 -11.55 2.60
N VAL A 7 6.62 -11.26 1.59
CA VAL A 7 5.82 -10.04 1.50
C VAL A 7 4.35 -10.37 1.73
N CYS A 8 3.69 -9.65 2.64
CA CYS A 8 2.28 -9.88 2.97
C CYS A 8 1.41 -8.65 2.72
N GLY A 9 0.16 -8.87 2.33
CA GLY A 9 -0.83 -7.80 2.16
C GLY A 9 -1.55 -7.48 3.47
N CYS A 10 -1.85 -6.20 3.70
CA CYS A 10 -2.72 -5.75 4.79
C CYS A 10 -3.67 -4.63 4.36
N ARG A 11 -4.73 -4.42 5.14
CA ARG A 11 -5.71 -3.32 4.98
C ARG A 11 -5.60 -2.27 6.09
N ASN A 12 -5.10 -2.67 7.25
CA ASN A 12 -4.96 -1.86 8.46
C ASN A 12 -3.69 -2.27 9.24
N LEU A 13 -3.34 -1.50 10.27
CA LEU A 13 -2.17 -1.73 11.11
C LEU A 13 -2.24 -3.06 11.86
N GLY A 14 -3.41 -3.43 12.38
CA GLY A 14 -3.58 -4.70 13.10
C GLY A 14 -3.22 -5.92 12.23
N GLU A 15 -3.74 -5.97 11.00
CA GLU A 15 -3.37 -6.98 10.00
C GLU A 15 -1.87 -6.95 9.71
N ALA A 16 -1.27 -5.77 9.51
CA ALA A 16 0.15 -5.63 9.25
C ALA A 16 1.01 -6.22 10.37
N LEU A 17 0.70 -5.90 11.63
CA LEU A 17 1.46 -6.39 12.78
C LEU A 17 1.29 -7.90 13.00
N ARG A 18 0.11 -8.46 12.72
CA ARG A 18 -0.06 -9.92 12.73
C ARG A 18 0.82 -10.60 11.67
N ARG A 19 0.90 -10.05 10.44
CA ARG A 19 1.78 -10.59 9.39
C ARG A 19 3.26 -10.49 9.77
N VAL A 20 3.67 -9.38 10.36
CA VAL A 20 5.04 -9.22 10.87
C VAL A 20 5.34 -10.27 11.95
N SER A 21 4.39 -10.54 12.85
CA SER A 21 4.54 -11.56 13.88
C SER A 21 4.66 -12.99 13.34
N GLU A 22 4.12 -13.23 12.15
CA GLU A 22 4.24 -14.51 11.43
C GLU A 22 5.54 -14.61 10.62
N GLY A 23 6.37 -13.55 10.62
CA GLY A 23 7.67 -13.53 9.93
C GLY A 23 7.69 -12.76 8.61
N ALA A 24 6.65 -11.97 8.28
CA ALA A 24 6.69 -11.12 7.09
C ALA A 24 7.84 -10.11 7.18
N SER A 25 8.73 -10.13 6.18
CA SER A 25 9.88 -9.22 6.08
C SER A 25 9.53 -7.91 5.37
N MET A 26 8.35 -7.84 4.76
CA MET A 26 7.80 -6.68 4.05
C MET A 26 6.28 -6.73 4.07
N ILE A 27 5.65 -5.56 4.12
CA ILE A 27 4.21 -5.40 3.99
C ILE A 27 3.87 -4.62 2.72
N ARG A 28 2.69 -4.89 2.17
CA ARG A 28 2.08 -4.06 1.14
C ARG A 28 0.61 -3.81 1.44
N THR A 29 0.02 -2.77 0.85
CA THR A 29 -1.44 -2.69 0.77
C THR A 29 -2.00 -3.87 -0.02
N LYS A 30 -3.19 -4.35 0.34
CA LYS A 30 -3.91 -5.28 -0.53
C LYS A 30 -4.36 -4.58 -1.81
N GLY A 31 -5.05 -3.45 -1.63
CA GLY A 31 -5.74 -2.72 -2.70
C GLY A 31 -6.72 -3.63 -3.44
N GLU A 32 -7.28 -3.16 -4.56
CA GLU A 32 -8.03 -4.03 -5.47
C GLU A 32 -7.17 -4.30 -6.71
N ALA A 33 -6.69 -5.53 -6.84
CA ALA A 33 -5.77 -5.87 -7.91
C ALA A 33 -6.52 -6.10 -9.22
N GLY A 34 -5.98 -5.61 -10.33
CA GLY A 34 -6.56 -5.84 -11.66
C GLY A 34 -7.67 -4.86 -12.06
N THR A 35 -8.12 -3.97 -11.17
CA THR A 35 -9.17 -2.99 -11.45
C THR A 35 -8.67 -1.69 -12.06
N GLY A 36 -7.39 -1.34 -11.89
CA GLY A 36 -6.89 -0.01 -12.25
C GLY A 36 -7.46 1.13 -11.40
N ASP A 37 -8.05 0.81 -10.24
CA ASP A 37 -8.60 1.78 -9.29
C ASP A 37 -7.78 1.81 -7.99
N VAL A 38 -7.02 2.89 -7.79
CA VAL A 38 -6.09 3.07 -6.66
C VAL A 38 -6.79 3.36 -5.32
N THR A 39 -8.12 3.55 -5.31
CA THR A 39 -8.88 3.99 -4.13
C THR A 39 -8.65 3.13 -2.90
N GLU A 40 -8.64 1.81 -3.04
CA GLU A 40 -8.45 0.89 -1.92
C GLU A 40 -7.01 0.94 -1.38
N ALA A 41 -6.02 1.05 -2.25
CA ALA A 41 -4.63 1.23 -1.83
C ALA A 41 -4.46 2.54 -1.03
N VAL A 42 -5.08 3.63 -1.50
CA VAL A 42 -5.12 4.91 -0.77
C VAL A 42 -5.80 4.76 0.59
N ARG A 43 -6.93 4.06 0.66
CA ARG A 43 -7.64 3.83 1.94
C ARG A 43 -6.76 3.09 2.94
N HIS A 44 -6.12 2.01 2.50
CA HIS A 44 -5.23 1.20 3.36
C HIS A 44 -4.04 2.01 3.87
N LEU A 45 -3.33 2.73 2.99
CA LEU A 45 -2.21 3.59 3.39
C LEU A 45 -2.62 4.63 4.44
N ARG A 46 -3.75 5.33 4.19
CA ARG A 46 -4.25 6.34 5.11
C ARG A 46 -4.66 5.76 6.45
N LEU A 47 -5.29 4.59 6.45
CA LEU A 47 -5.69 3.90 7.68
C LEU A 47 -4.48 3.50 8.52
N ILE A 48 -3.50 2.82 7.90
CA ILE A 48 -2.25 2.43 8.56
C ILE A 48 -1.52 3.66 9.12
N ALA A 49 -1.37 4.72 8.33
CA ALA A 49 -0.71 5.94 8.77
C ALA A 49 -1.45 6.64 9.93
N ARG A 50 -2.78 6.60 9.92
CA ARG A 50 -3.61 7.15 11.01
C ARG A 50 -3.43 6.34 12.30
N GLU A 51 -3.51 5.02 12.21
CA GLU A 51 -3.36 4.14 13.37
C GLU A 51 -1.96 4.24 13.98
N ILE A 52 -0.91 4.33 13.15
CA ILE A 52 0.46 4.60 13.63
C ILE A 52 0.51 5.92 14.40
N LYS A 53 -0.04 7.01 13.83
CA LYS A 53 -0.07 8.32 14.51
C LYS A 53 -0.85 8.28 15.83
N GLN A 54 -1.95 7.53 15.88
CA GLN A 54 -2.72 7.36 17.11
C GLN A 54 -1.89 6.66 18.19
N LEU A 55 -1.17 5.59 17.84
CA LEU A 55 -0.28 4.89 18.78
C LEU A 55 0.83 5.81 19.32
N THR A 56 1.37 6.73 18.52
CA THR A 56 2.45 7.63 18.96
C THR A 56 2.04 8.67 20.02
N VAL A 57 0.73 8.90 20.19
CA VAL A 57 0.19 9.88 21.15
C VAL A 57 -0.61 9.24 22.28
N LEU A 58 -0.78 7.91 22.24
CA LEU A 58 -1.48 7.17 23.28
C LEU A 58 -0.61 7.08 24.54
N PRO A 59 -1.20 7.21 25.74
CA PRO A 59 -0.53 6.84 26.98
C PRO A 59 -0.13 5.36 26.98
N HIS A 60 0.99 5.03 27.64
CA HIS A 60 1.54 3.69 27.63
C HIS A 60 0.56 2.64 28.19
N GLU A 61 -0.17 3.01 29.24
CA GLU A 61 -1.19 2.20 29.90
C GLU A 61 -2.37 1.82 28.99
N GLU A 62 -2.65 2.59 27.93
CA GLU A 62 -3.74 2.33 26.99
C GLU A 62 -3.32 1.38 25.85
N LEU A 63 -2.00 1.17 25.64
CA LEU A 63 -1.49 0.37 24.53
C LEU A 63 -1.94 -1.09 24.57
N MET A 64 -2.13 -1.67 25.76
CA MET A 64 -2.59 -3.05 25.91
C MET A 64 -4.03 -3.22 25.40
N THR A 65 -4.90 -2.27 25.73
CA THR A 65 -6.29 -2.25 25.23
C THR A 65 -6.30 -2.08 23.72
N CYS A 66 -5.51 -1.13 23.21
CA CYS A 66 -5.42 -0.89 21.77
C CYS A 66 -4.90 -2.13 21.01
N ALA A 67 -3.88 -2.82 21.54
CA ALA A 67 -3.37 -4.07 20.97
C ALA A 67 -4.44 -5.17 20.90
N LYS A 68 -5.26 -5.30 21.96
CA LYS A 68 -6.38 -6.24 22.00
C LYS A 68 -7.44 -5.90 20.94
N GLU A 69 -7.82 -4.64 20.81
CA GLU A 69 -8.82 -4.17 19.83
C GLU A 69 -8.34 -4.36 18.38
N MET A 70 -7.06 -4.05 18.11
CA MET A 70 -6.44 -4.29 16.80
C MET A 70 -6.26 -5.78 16.50
N GLY A 71 -6.30 -6.64 17.53
CA GLY A 71 -5.92 -8.05 17.43
C GLY A 71 -4.45 -8.21 17.04
N ALA A 72 -3.56 -7.38 17.58
CA ALA A 72 -2.14 -7.34 17.23
C ALA A 72 -1.25 -7.68 18.45
N PRO A 73 -0.04 -8.23 18.24
CA PRO A 73 0.87 -8.50 19.35
C PRO A 73 1.30 -7.22 20.06
N TYR A 74 1.15 -7.21 21.38
CA TYR A 74 1.45 -6.04 22.22
C TYR A 74 2.86 -5.48 22.01
N SER A 75 3.87 -6.36 21.94
CA SER A 75 5.28 -5.94 21.74
C SER A 75 5.50 -5.19 20.43
N LEU A 76 4.77 -5.54 19.36
CA LEU A 76 4.84 -4.84 18.09
C LEU A 76 4.07 -3.52 18.12
N VAL A 77 2.94 -3.47 18.81
CA VAL A 77 2.17 -2.23 19.05
C VAL A 77 3.01 -1.22 19.82
N GLU A 78 3.65 -1.65 20.92
CA GLU A 78 4.57 -0.84 21.73
C GLU A 78 5.76 -0.34 20.90
N MET A 79 6.35 -1.20 20.06
CA MET A 79 7.43 -0.78 19.15
C MET A 79 6.98 0.30 18.17
N VAL A 80 5.79 0.16 17.59
CA VAL A 80 5.24 1.15 16.65
C VAL A 80 4.89 2.45 17.36
N ALA A 81 4.30 2.39 18.55
CA ALA A 81 4.02 3.55 19.39
C ALA A 81 5.29 4.35 19.69
N SER A 82 6.39 3.66 20.03
CA SER A 82 7.68 4.28 20.32
C SER A 82 8.38 4.83 19.07
N LYS A 83 8.37 4.10 17.95
CA LYS A 83 9.15 4.46 16.75
C LYS A 83 8.38 5.31 15.73
N GLY A 84 7.06 5.35 15.80
CA GLY A 84 6.20 6.04 14.85
C GLY A 84 6.22 5.48 13.43
N ARG A 85 6.62 4.21 13.26
CA ARG A 85 6.67 3.52 11.97
C ARG A 85 6.61 2.00 12.14
N LEU A 86 6.28 1.30 11.04
CA LEU A 86 6.35 -0.16 10.98
C LEU A 86 7.79 -0.66 11.14
N PRO A 87 7.98 -1.88 11.69
CA PRO A 87 9.30 -2.50 11.81
C PRO A 87 9.85 -3.05 10.48
N VAL A 88 9.02 -3.10 9.43
CA VAL A 88 9.36 -3.57 8.08
C VAL A 88 8.83 -2.58 7.03
N PRO A 89 9.37 -2.58 5.80
CA PRO A 89 8.91 -1.66 4.75
C PRO A 89 7.45 -1.87 4.38
N ASN A 90 6.74 -0.77 4.05
CA ASN A 90 5.36 -0.78 3.60
C ASN A 90 5.20 -0.23 2.17
N PHE A 91 4.86 -1.11 1.24
CA PHE A 91 4.71 -0.77 -0.18
C PHE A 91 3.23 -0.59 -0.56
N ALA A 92 2.96 0.18 -1.61
CA ALA A 92 1.64 0.28 -2.19
C ALA A 92 1.45 -0.75 -3.31
N ALA A 93 0.31 -1.42 -3.32
CA ALA A 93 -0.11 -2.36 -4.36
C ALA A 93 -1.63 -2.33 -4.54
N GLY A 94 -2.06 -2.66 -5.76
CA GLY A 94 -3.47 -2.68 -6.16
C GLY A 94 -3.92 -1.36 -6.79
N GLY A 95 -4.49 -1.42 -7.99
CA GLY A 95 -5.10 -0.26 -8.64
C GLY A 95 -4.18 0.78 -9.27
N ILE A 96 -2.85 0.71 -9.11
CA ILE A 96 -1.93 1.68 -9.72
C ILE A 96 -1.88 1.45 -11.24
N ALA A 97 -2.35 2.44 -12.00
CA ALA A 97 -2.42 2.37 -13.46
C ALA A 97 -1.68 3.52 -14.15
N THR A 98 -1.41 4.62 -13.44
CA THR A 98 -0.80 5.83 -14.01
C THR A 98 0.42 6.32 -13.22
N PRO A 99 1.28 7.16 -13.82
CA PRO A 99 2.34 7.86 -13.10
C PRO A 99 1.82 8.70 -11.92
N ALA A 100 0.64 9.30 -12.08
CA ALA A 100 -0.02 10.07 -11.03
C ALA A 100 -0.42 9.21 -9.83
N ASP A 101 -0.95 8.01 -10.05
CA ASP A 101 -1.27 7.06 -8.98
C ASP A 101 -0.02 6.65 -8.21
N ALA A 102 1.07 6.35 -8.93
CA ALA A 102 2.35 5.99 -8.34
C ALA A 102 2.90 7.13 -7.48
N ALA A 103 2.88 8.37 -7.99
CA ALA A 103 3.31 9.53 -7.22
C ALA A 103 2.40 9.78 -5.99
N LEU A 104 1.08 9.60 -6.13
CA LEU A 104 0.11 9.79 -5.06
C LEU A 104 0.40 8.84 -3.88
N VAL A 105 0.56 7.54 -4.14
CA VAL A 105 0.78 6.57 -3.06
C VAL A 105 2.12 6.78 -2.36
N MET A 106 3.16 7.22 -3.08
CA MET A 106 4.44 7.62 -2.49
C MET A 106 4.28 8.84 -1.58
N ARG A 107 3.48 9.84 -1.97
CA ARG A 107 3.15 11.00 -1.11
C ARG A 107 2.35 10.63 0.14
N LEU A 108 1.60 9.53 0.09
CA LEU A 108 0.84 9.00 1.23
C LEU A 108 1.68 8.14 2.17
N GLY A 109 2.98 7.98 1.91
CA GLY A 109 3.92 7.29 2.79
C GLY A 109 4.25 5.86 2.39
N ALA A 110 3.88 5.41 1.19
CA ALA A 110 4.43 4.17 0.65
C ALA A 110 5.95 4.32 0.40
N GLU A 111 6.72 3.27 0.70
CA GLU A 111 8.17 3.26 0.49
C GLU A 111 8.56 2.80 -0.92
N ALA A 112 7.68 2.05 -1.58
CA ALA A 112 7.75 1.73 -3.01
C ALA A 112 6.38 1.26 -3.52
N VAL A 113 6.29 0.94 -4.82
CA VAL A 113 5.05 0.53 -5.49
C VAL A 113 5.19 -0.82 -6.21
N PHE A 114 4.14 -1.62 -6.16
CA PHE A 114 3.95 -2.80 -7.01
C PHE A 114 2.95 -2.47 -8.12
N VAL A 115 3.37 -2.69 -9.36
CA VAL A 115 2.51 -2.51 -10.54
C VAL A 115 2.55 -3.75 -11.40
N GLY A 116 1.36 -4.25 -11.77
CA GLY A 116 1.19 -5.40 -12.65
C GLY A 116 0.34 -5.02 -13.86
N SER A 117 -0.98 -5.19 -13.74
CA SER A 117 -1.93 -4.92 -14.82
C SER A 117 -1.86 -3.49 -15.37
N GLY A 118 -1.56 -2.50 -14.53
CA GLY A 118 -1.42 -1.11 -14.94
C GLY A 118 -0.37 -0.88 -16.04
N ILE A 119 0.68 -1.70 -16.05
CA ILE A 119 1.70 -1.68 -17.11
C ILE A 119 1.28 -2.59 -18.27
N PHE A 120 1.05 -3.88 -18.01
CA PHE A 120 0.91 -4.86 -19.09
C PHE A 120 -0.42 -4.80 -19.85
N LYS A 121 -1.43 -4.08 -19.32
CA LYS A 121 -2.71 -3.83 -20.00
C LYS A 121 -2.85 -2.39 -20.50
N SER A 122 -1.77 -1.60 -20.48
CA SER A 122 -1.73 -0.28 -21.11
C SER A 122 -1.50 -0.37 -22.62
N GLU A 123 -1.73 0.73 -23.33
CA GLU A 123 -1.48 0.83 -24.77
C GLU A 123 0.02 0.70 -25.11
N ASP A 124 0.90 1.34 -24.33
CA ASP A 124 2.35 1.20 -24.40
C ASP A 124 2.93 0.71 -23.05
N PRO A 125 3.08 -0.60 -22.84
CA PRO A 125 3.65 -1.14 -21.61
C PRO A 125 5.07 -0.66 -21.31
N PHE A 126 5.90 -0.44 -22.33
CA PHE A 126 7.28 -0.03 -22.11
C PHE A 126 7.37 1.45 -21.73
N GLY A 127 6.63 2.31 -22.42
CA GLY A 127 6.45 3.72 -22.05
C GLY A 127 5.86 3.86 -20.65
N THR A 128 4.78 3.14 -20.36
CA THR A 128 4.11 3.16 -19.05
C THR A 128 5.03 2.69 -17.93
N ALA A 129 5.80 1.61 -18.12
CA ALA A 129 6.75 1.14 -17.12
C ALA A 129 7.82 2.20 -16.80
N ARG A 130 8.43 2.80 -17.83
CA ARG A 130 9.42 3.87 -17.64
C ARG A 130 8.83 5.09 -16.94
N ALA A 131 7.62 5.49 -17.34
CA ALA A 131 6.91 6.61 -16.76
C ALA A 131 6.58 6.39 -15.28
N ILE A 132 6.09 5.20 -14.91
CA ILE A 132 5.80 4.84 -13.52
C ILE A 132 7.09 4.85 -12.69
N VAL A 133 8.18 4.23 -13.19
CA VAL A 133 9.46 4.22 -12.48
C VAL A 133 9.98 5.65 -12.24
N ARG A 134 9.93 6.50 -13.27
CA ARG A 134 10.34 7.91 -13.18
C ARG A 134 9.47 8.69 -12.19
N ALA A 135 8.15 8.54 -12.26
CA ALA A 135 7.23 9.19 -11.34
C ALA A 135 7.37 8.69 -9.88
N THR A 136 7.67 7.42 -9.66
CA THR A 136 7.97 6.90 -8.32
C THR A 136 9.26 7.49 -7.76
N ALA A 137 10.32 7.60 -8.57
CA ALA A 137 11.59 8.19 -8.15
C ALA A 137 11.47 9.71 -7.88
N HIS A 138 10.70 10.41 -8.70
CA HIS A 138 10.56 11.88 -8.68
C HIS A 138 9.19 12.35 -8.18
N PHE A 139 8.51 11.57 -7.33
CA PHE A 139 7.11 11.81 -6.94
C PHE A 139 6.83 13.19 -6.31
N ARG A 140 7.87 13.88 -5.83
CA ARG A 140 7.81 15.23 -5.26
C ARG A 140 7.94 16.35 -6.29
N ASP A 141 8.47 16.07 -7.47
CA ASP A 141 8.70 17.02 -8.55
C ASP A 141 7.50 17.04 -9.53
N PRO A 142 6.70 18.12 -9.56
CA PRO A 142 5.56 18.22 -10.46
C PRO A 142 5.97 18.26 -11.94
N GLY A 143 7.13 18.83 -12.27
CA GLY A 143 7.63 18.89 -13.65
C GLY A 143 7.95 17.50 -14.17
N GLU A 144 8.70 16.71 -13.40
CA GLU A 144 9.00 15.31 -13.72
C GLU A 144 7.74 14.45 -13.85
N LEU A 145 6.72 14.70 -13.01
CA LEU A 145 5.45 14.00 -13.10
C LEU A 145 4.68 14.33 -14.39
N VAL A 146 4.65 15.61 -14.78
CA VAL A 146 4.04 16.04 -16.05
C VAL A 146 4.77 15.41 -17.22
N GLU A 147 6.10 15.49 -17.26
CA GLU A 147 6.89 14.89 -18.35
C GLU A 147 6.71 13.37 -18.42
N SER A 148 6.66 12.68 -17.28
CA SER A 148 6.42 11.23 -17.22
C SER A 148 5.03 10.85 -17.71
N SER A 149 4.05 11.75 -17.63
CA SER A 149 2.66 11.46 -18.01
C SER A 149 2.36 11.75 -19.49
N ARG A 150 3.33 12.28 -20.25
CA ARG A 150 3.14 12.62 -21.67
C ARG A 150 3.47 11.45 -22.59
N GLY A 151 2.69 11.30 -23.66
CA GLY A 151 3.01 10.42 -24.78
C GLY A 151 3.02 8.92 -24.47
N ILE A 152 2.44 8.49 -23.35
CA ILE A 152 2.37 7.07 -22.91
C ILE A 152 1.09 6.34 -23.34
N GLY A 153 0.26 6.99 -24.16
CA GLY A 153 -1.01 6.43 -24.64
C GLY A 153 -2.05 6.28 -23.54
N SER A 154 -3.03 5.41 -23.79
CA SER A 154 -4.12 5.12 -22.87
C SER A 154 -3.69 4.15 -21.76
N ALA A 155 -4.05 4.46 -20.52
CA ALA A 155 -3.92 3.53 -19.41
C ALA A 155 -4.89 2.35 -19.57
N MET A 156 -4.71 1.30 -18.75
CA MET A 156 -5.65 0.18 -18.74
C MET A 156 -7.08 0.65 -18.42
N SER A 157 -8.08 -0.02 -19.00
CA SER A 157 -9.49 0.23 -18.66
C SER A 157 -9.75 -0.07 -17.18
N GLY A 158 -10.18 0.95 -16.45
CA GLY A 158 -10.51 0.84 -15.03
C GLY A 158 -11.88 0.18 -14.80
N GLN A 159 -12.01 -0.55 -13.71
CA GLN A 159 -13.28 -1.00 -13.14
C GLN A 159 -13.41 -0.40 -11.74
N GLN A 160 -14.53 0.27 -11.47
CA GLN A 160 -14.74 0.82 -10.13
C GLN A 160 -14.89 -0.31 -9.11
N VAL A 161 -14.18 -0.22 -7.99
CA VAL A 161 -14.28 -1.27 -6.95
C VAL A 161 -15.70 -1.36 -6.38
N SER A 162 -16.45 -0.26 -6.37
CA SER A 162 -17.84 -0.21 -5.91
C SER A 162 -18.81 -1.01 -6.78
N SER A 163 -18.46 -1.29 -8.05
CA SER A 163 -19.30 -2.12 -8.93
C SER A 163 -19.00 -3.61 -8.82
N LEU A 164 -17.98 -4.01 -8.06
CA LEU A 164 -17.66 -5.42 -7.83
C LEU A 164 -18.49 -6.00 -6.68
N GLU A 165 -19.01 -7.20 -6.89
CA GLU A 165 -19.62 -8.02 -5.85
C GLU A 165 -18.59 -8.35 -4.76
N GLU A 166 -19.04 -8.51 -3.51
CA GLU A 166 -18.12 -8.70 -2.38
C GLU A 166 -17.26 -9.97 -2.53
N SER A 167 -17.81 -11.03 -3.15
CA SER A 167 -17.13 -12.29 -3.45
C SER A 167 -15.99 -12.14 -4.48
N GLU A 168 -16.03 -11.10 -5.31
CA GLU A 168 -15.05 -10.83 -6.35
C GLU A 168 -13.88 -9.97 -5.84
N ARG A 169 -14.04 -9.32 -4.68
CA ARG A 169 -13.03 -8.43 -4.09
C ARG A 169 -11.85 -9.21 -3.52
N LEU A 170 -10.69 -9.02 -4.14
CA LEU A 170 -9.44 -9.68 -3.77
C LEU A 170 -8.90 -9.19 -2.43
N GLN A 171 -9.18 -7.95 -2.05
CA GLN A 171 -8.74 -7.40 -0.76
C GLN A 171 -9.33 -8.12 0.46
N ASN A 172 -10.50 -8.76 0.31
CA ASN A 172 -11.16 -9.47 1.39
C ASN A 172 -10.62 -10.89 1.59
N ARG A 173 -9.77 -11.39 0.69
CA ARG A 173 -9.15 -12.71 0.83
C ARG A 173 -8.07 -12.70 1.91
N GLY A 174 -8.07 -13.72 2.77
CA GLY A 174 -7.12 -13.85 3.88
C GLY A 174 -7.58 -13.13 5.15
N TRP A 175 -6.63 -12.63 5.94
CA TRP A 175 -6.88 -11.88 7.18
C TRP A 175 -7.56 -10.53 6.95
#